data_AF-A0A9E4E0M9-F1
#
_entry.id   AF-A0A9E4E0M9-F1
#
_cell.length_a   1.000
_cell.length_b   1.000
_cell.length_c   1.000
_cell.angle_alpha   90.00
_cell.angle_beta   90.00
_cell.angle_gamma   90.00
#
_symmetry.space_group_name_H-M   'P 1'
#
loop_
_entity.id
_entity.type
_entity.pdbx_description
1 polymer ?
#
loop_
_entity_poly.entity_id
_entity_poly.type
_entity_poly.pdbx_seq_one_letter_code
_entity_poly.pdbx_strand_id
1 'polypeptide(L)'
;MRPSFSLMACRTARRRAPRERWVCHPALAGALLLVACNESAAPEPLEPPNIDLALPWTTASVADVGGSAELVPAGLEKARANDRMLSLLVVKNGRLVVEEYFGRAGPADLHDMRSVTKSVVSALTGIVIDRGYVGHVDSPIGGFLDSLVSDLEPEKAAITVENLLTMTSGLEWDESGGFGDYSEWIRSDDHIGYLLDKPLVAEPGTRFTYNSAAVHLLGVVLEQATGMRLPEAADELLFSGMGIARSR
;
A
#
# COMPACT_ATOMS: atom_id res chain seq x y z
N MET A 1 -56.00 -18.46 -5.00
CA MET A 1 -55.96 -18.52 -6.48
C MET A 1 -54.49 -18.57 -6.89
N ARG A 2 -54.13 -19.70 -7.51
CA ARG A 2 -52.85 -20.14 -8.11
C ARG A 2 -51.56 -20.21 -7.25
N PRO A 3 -50.70 -21.24 -7.48
CA PRO A 3 -49.95 -21.93 -6.42
C PRO A 3 -48.44 -22.17 -6.70
N SER A 4 -47.77 -22.72 -5.68
CA SER A 4 -46.68 -23.72 -5.60
C SER A 4 -45.50 -23.84 -6.60
N PHE A 5 -44.32 -23.88 -5.99
CA PHE A 5 -43.10 -24.71 -6.21
C PHE A 5 -43.16 -25.88 -7.22
N SER A 6 -42.05 -26.15 -7.93
CA SER A 6 -41.13 -27.29 -7.66
C SER A 6 -40.00 -27.43 -8.70
N LEU A 7 -38.86 -27.98 -8.25
CA LEU A 7 -37.70 -28.45 -9.01
C LEU A 7 -38.04 -29.59 -9.99
N MET A 8 -37.21 -29.80 -11.04
CA MET A 8 -36.53 -31.10 -11.26
C MET A 8 -35.50 -31.06 -12.41
N ALA A 9 -34.38 -31.74 -12.18
CA ALA A 9 -33.35 -32.08 -13.16
C ALA A 9 -33.81 -33.15 -14.17
N CYS A 10 -33.16 -33.26 -15.33
CA CYS A 10 -33.15 -34.51 -16.10
C CYS A 10 -31.86 -34.67 -16.93
N ARG A 11 -31.16 -35.78 -16.66
CA ARG A 11 -30.06 -36.36 -17.46
C ARG A 11 -30.66 -37.34 -18.48
N THR A 12 -30.08 -37.44 -19.69
CA THR A 12 -29.90 -38.68 -20.51
C THR A 12 -29.18 -38.25 -21.81
N ALA A 13 -27.97 -38.68 -22.20
CA ALA A 13 -27.37 -40.00 -22.45
C ALA A 13 -27.75 -40.67 -23.81
N ARG A 14 -26.70 -41.03 -24.58
CA ARG A 14 -26.60 -42.05 -25.68
C ARG A 14 -27.06 -41.60 -27.08
N ARG A 15 -26.52 -42.03 -28.25
CA ARG A 15 -25.45 -42.96 -28.69
C ARG A 15 -25.14 -42.73 -30.20
N ARG A 16 -23.92 -43.15 -30.60
CA ARG A 16 -23.16 -43.23 -31.89
C ARG A 16 -23.82 -43.51 -33.29
N ALA A 17 -23.19 -42.86 -34.31
CA ALA A 17 -22.62 -43.32 -35.64
C ALA A 17 -23.57 -43.80 -36.77
N PRO A 18 -23.20 -43.84 -38.11
CA PRO A 18 -21.84 -43.95 -38.70
C PRO A 18 -21.51 -43.28 -40.09
N ARG A 19 -20.18 -43.21 -40.35
CA ARG A 19 -19.37 -43.44 -41.59
C ARG A 19 -19.83 -42.96 -42.98
N GLU A 20 -18.92 -42.29 -43.71
CA GLU A 20 -18.38 -42.76 -45.00
C GLU A 20 -16.93 -42.27 -45.23
N ARG A 21 -16.17 -43.05 -46.01
CA ARG A 21 -14.71 -43.01 -46.20
C ARG A 21 -14.38 -42.48 -47.59
N TRP A 22 -13.33 -41.66 -47.72
CA TRP A 22 -12.45 -41.69 -48.90
C TRP A 22 -10.99 -41.56 -48.46
N VAL A 23 -10.18 -42.49 -48.98
CA VAL A 23 -8.74 -42.64 -48.75
C VAL A 23 -8.04 -42.14 -50.00
N CYS A 24 -6.98 -41.34 -49.83
CA CYS A 24 -5.76 -41.37 -50.66
C CYS A 24 -4.59 -40.79 -49.83
N HIS A 25 -3.56 -41.61 -49.61
CA HIS A 25 -2.22 -41.27 -49.10
C HIS A 25 -1.28 -41.07 -50.31
N PRO A 26 0.03 -40.78 -50.16
CA PRO A 26 0.73 -39.86 -49.25
C PRO A 26 1.80 -39.02 -50.02
N ALA A 27 2.33 -37.94 -49.44
CA ALA A 27 3.73 -37.54 -49.65
C ALA A 27 4.14 -36.50 -48.61
N LEU A 28 5.11 -36.89 -47.78
CA LEU A 28 5.78 -36.04 -46.81
C LEU A 28 6.63 -34.97 -47.51
N ALA A 29 6.57 -33.75 -46.98
CA ALA A 29 7.76 -32.92 -46.78
C ALA A 29 7.54 -32.11 -45.50
N GLY A 30 8.09 -32.61 -44.40
CA GLY A 30 8.06 -31.94 -43.12
C GLY A 30 8.97 -30.72 -43.12
N ALA A 31 8.40 -29.57 -42.81
CA ALA A 31 9.12 -28.45 -42.23
C ALA A 31 8.43 -28.12 -40.91
N LEU A 32 8.77 -28.89 -39.86
CA LEU A 32 8.38 -28.56 -38.50
C LEU A 32 9.33 -27.44 -38.04
N LEU A 33 8.91 -26.19 -38.23
CA LEU A 33 9.50 -25.07 -37.50
C LEU A 33 9.14 -25.27 -36.03
N LEU A 34 10.04 -25.88 -35.27
CA LEU A 34 10.06 -25.75 -33.82
C LEU A 34 10.38 -24.28 -33.53
N VAL A 35 9.33 -23.47 -33.41
CA VAL A 35 9.40 -22.25 -32.61
C VAL A 35 9.67 -22.74 -31.20
N ALA A 36 10.93 -22.70 -30.78
CA ALA A 36 11.25 -22.73 -29.37
C ALA A 36 10.53 -21.54 -28.76
N CYS A 37 9.44 -21.79 -28.04
CA CYS A 37 8.96 -20.86 -27.04
C CYS A 37 10.14 -20.69 -26.09
N ASN A 38 10.89 -19.60 -26.27
CA ASN A 38 11.79 -19.14 -25.23
C ASN A 38 10.86 -18.76 -24.09
N GLU A 39 10.65 -19.69 -23.17
CA GLU A 39 10.12 -19.43 -21.85
C GLU A 39 11.10 -18.42 -21.27
N SER A 40 10.84 -17.14 -21.49
CA SER A 40 11.51 -16.07 -20.78
C SER A 40 11.20 -16.36 -19.34
N ALA A 41 12.14 -16.98 -18.64
CA ALA A 41 12.09 -17.15 -17.21
C ALA A 41 11.59 -15.82 -16.64
N ALA A 42 10.58 -15.88 -15.77
CA ALA A 42 10.19 -14.70 -15.01
C ALA A 42 11.50 -14.14 -14.43
N PRO A 43 11.78 -12.83 -14.60
CA PRO A 43 13.01 -12.26 -14.06
C PRO A 43 13.09 -12.67 -12.60
N GLU A 44 14.22 -13.24 -12.19
CA GLU A 44 14.39 -13.61 -10.79
C GLU A 44 14.03 -12.40 -9.92
N PRO A 45 13.33 -12.62 -8.79
CA PRO A 45 13.02 -11.53 -7.88
C PRO A 45 14.31 -10.78 -7.61
N LEU A 46 14.34 -9.49 -7.97
CA LEU A 46 15.49 -8.66 -7.65
C LEU A 46 15.60 -8.64 -6.14
N GLU A 47 16.55 -9.38 -5.57
CA GLU A 47 16.92 -9.17 -4.18
C GLU A 47 17.34 -7.70 -4.08
N PRO A 48 16.64 -6.89 -3.27
CA PRO A 48 17.03 -5.50 -3.12
C PRO A 48 18.47 -5.48 -2.61
N PRO A 49 19.35 -4.65 -3.18
CA PRO A 49 20.71 -4.56 -2.69
C PRO A 49 20.68 -4.21 -1.20
N ASN A 50 21.56 -4.83 -0.42
CA ASN A 50 21.74 -4.45 0.98
C ASN A 50 22.33 -3.05 1.02
N ILE A 51 21.47 -2.04 1.25
CA ILE A 51 21.83 -0.63 1.33
C ILE A 51 21.84 -0.25 2.81
N ASP A 52 22.97 0.28 3.28
CA ASP A 52 23.00 0.98 4.55
C ASP A 52 22.35 2.35 4.37
N LEU A 53 21.11 2.48 4.85
CA LEU A 53 20.30 3.68 4.71
C LEU A 53 20.86 4.87 5.51
N ALA A 54 21.77 4.64 6.47
CA ALA A 54 22.40 5.71 7.24
C ALA A 54 23.54 6.41 6.48
N LEU A 55 24.00 5.85 5.35
CA LEU A 55 25.06 6.44 4.54
C LEU A 55 24.49 7.30 3.39
N PRO A 56 25.24 8.33 2.93
CA PRO A 56 24.86 9.07 1.74
C PRO A 56 24.67 8.13 0.54
N TRP A 57 23.69 8.46 -0.30
CA TRP A 57 23.48 7.73 -1.54
C TRP A 57 24.75 7.71 -2.37
N THR A 58 25.11 6.52 -2.83
CA THR A 58 26.11 6.40 -3.88
C THR A 58 25.48 6.76 -5.22
N THR A 59 26.20 7.48 -6.07
CA THR A 59 25.68 7.97 -7.35
C THR A 59 26.11 7.10 -8.52
N ALA A 60 25.33 7.11 -9.60
CA ALA A 60 25.67 6.44 -10.85
C ALA A 60 25.03 7.17 -12.04
N SER A 61 25.53 6.97 -13.26
CA SER A 61 24.81 7.47 -14.43
C SER A 61 23.57 6.62 -14.71
N VAL A 62 22.63 7.16 -15.50
CA VAL A 62 21.47 6.41 -15.99
C VAL A 62 21.91 5.14 -16.74
N ALA A 63 23.00 5.21 -17.52
CA ALA A 63 23.51 4.08 -18.28
C ALA A 63 24.08 2.98 -17.37
N ASP A 64 24.80 3.35 -16.30
CA ASP A 64 25.45 2.40 -15.38
C ASP A 64 24.44 1.50 -14.66
N VAL A 65 23.22 2.00 -14.44
CA VAL A 65 22.13 1.23 -13.82
C VAL A 65 21.18 0.58 -14.85
N GLY A 66 21.56 0.56 -16.13
CA GLY A 66 20.72 0.07 -17.23
C GLY A 66 19.40 0.83 -17.36
N GLY A 67 19.38 2.11 -16.97
CA GLY A 67 18.24 3.01 -17.13
C GLY A 67 18.04 3.39 -18.59
N SER A 68 16.82 3.79 -18.94
CA SER A 68 16.54 4.25 -20.30
C SER A 68 17.19 5.61 -20.55
N ALA A 69 18.12 5.65 -21.51
CA ALA A 69 18.78 6.87 -21.96
C ALA A 69 17.82 7.84 -22.68
N GLU A 70 16.59 7.43 -22.99
CA GLU A 70 15.56 8.27 -23.59
C GLU A 70 14.54 8.74 -22.53
N LEU A 71 14.00 7.80 -21.74
CA LEU A 71 12.88 8.11 -20.84
C LEU A 71 13.31 8.96 -19.65
N VAL A 72 14.50 8.73 -19.09
CA VAL A 72 14.96 9.50 -17.92
C VAL A 72 15.20 10.96 -18.28
N PRO A 73 15.96 11.30 -19.37
CA PRO A 73 16.08 12.69 -19.80
C PRO A 73 14.74 13.33 -20.16
N ALA A 74 13.87 12.62 -20.90
CA ALA A 74 12.56 13.16 -21.26
C ALA A 74 11.65 13.44 -20.04
N GLY A 75 11.71 12.59 -19.02
CA GLY A 75 11.04 12.82 -17.74
C GLY A 75 11.60 14.04 -17.01
N LEU A 76 12.92 14.21 -17.02
CA LEU A 76 13.59 15.34 -16.39
C LEU A 76 13.25 16.67 -17.10
N GLU A 77 13.17 16.69 -18.43
CA GLU A 77 12.72 17.87 -19.18
C GLU A 77 11.28 18.26 -18.82
N LYS A 78 10.38 17.28 -18.67
CA LYS A 78 9.01 17.54 -18.21
C LYS A 78 8.97 18.08 -16.78
N ALA A 79 9.84 17.58 -15.90
CA ALA A 79 9.96 18.09 -14.53
C ALA A 79 10.46 19.54 -14.52
N ARG A 80 11.48 19.88 -15.32
CA ARG A 80 11.99 21.24 -15.50
C ARG A 80 10.94 22.21 -16.05
N ALA A 81 10.04 21.73 -16.90
CA ALA A 81 8.96 22.54 -17.46
C ALA A 81 7.76 22.75 -16.51
N ASN A 82 7.76 22.11 -15.33
CA ASN A 82 6.70 22.25 -14.35
C ASN A 82 7.13 23.20 -13.21
N ASP A 83 6.66 24.45 -13.26
CA ASP A 83 6.97 25.49 -12.26
C ASP A 83 6.51 25.16 -10.83
N ARG A 84 5.70 24.11 -10.64
CA ARG A 84 5.27 23.62 -9.31
C ARG A 84 6.15 22.48 -8.77
N MET A 85 7.05 21.93 -9.58
CA MET A 85 7.99 20.91 -9.11
C MET A 85 8.97 21.54 -8.13
N LEU A 86 9.28 20.85 -7.04
CA LEU A 86 10.27 21.29 -6.04
C LEU A 86 11.54 20.44 -6.12
N SER A 87 11.39 19.13 -6.31
CA SER A 87 12.51 18.21 -6.48
C SER A 87 12.10 16.96 -7.26
N LEU A 88 13.09 16.33 -7.91
CA LEU A 88 12.97 15.02 -8.53
C LEU A 88 14.22 14.22 -8.23
N LEU A 89 14.05 13.11 -7.50
CA LEU A 89 15.10 12.14 -7.23
C LEU A 89 14.72 10.81 -7.87
N VAL A 90 15.67 10.15 -8.52
CA VAL A 90 15.51 8.81 -9.10
C VAL A 90 16.60 7.91 -8.56
N VAL A 91 16.19 6.82 -7.91
CA VAL A 91 17.07 5.78 -7.40
C VAL A 91 16.82 4.49 -8.17
N LYS A 92 17.88 3.83 -8.61
CA LYS A 92 17.81 2.51 -9.26
C LYS A 92 18.99 1.65 -8.82
N ASN A 93 18.73 0.39 -8.49
CA ASN A 93 19.73 -0.57 -8.00
C ASN A 93 20.56 -0.03 -6.81
N GLY A 94 19.90 0.71 -5.91
CA GLY A 94 20.54 1.33 -4.74
C GLY A 94 21.47 2.50 -5.05
N ARG A 95 21.44 3.04 -6.29
CA ARG A 95 22.22 4.21 -6.70
C ARG A 95 21.30 5.38 -7.03
N LEU A 96 21.67 6.58 -6.59
CA LEU A 96 21.02 7.82 -6.98
C LEU A 96 21.52 8.24 -8.37
N VAL A 97 20.61 8.33 -9.33
CA VAL A 97 20.95 8.59 -10.75
C VAL A 97 20.43 9.92 -11.27
N VAL A 98 19.41 10.47 -10.62
CA VAL A 98 18.95 11.84 -10.82
C VAL A 98 18.70 12.43 -9.45
N GLU A 99 19.20 13.63 -9.24
CA GLU A 99 18.88 14.48 -8.10
C GLU A 99 18.83 15.91 -8.63
N GLU A 100 17.62 16.46 -8.69
CA GLU A 100 17.41 17.82 -9.14
C GLU A 100 16.42 18.54 -8.25
N TYR A 101 16.72 19.80 -7.96
CA TYR A 101 15.89 20.71 -7.20
C TYR A 101 15.52 21.90 -8.09
N PHE A 102 14.30 22.39 -7.93
CA PHE A 102 13.72 23.41 -8.78
C PHE A 102 13.32 24.64 -7.97
N GLY A 103 13.29 25.80 -8.62
CA GLY A 103 12.94 27.07 -7.97
C GLY A 103 13.92 27.44 -6.85
N ARG A 104 13.40 27.54 -5.61
CA ARG A 104 14.19 27.88 -4.42
C ARG A 104 14.43 26.69 -3.49
N ALA A 105 13.95 25.50 -3.86
CA ALA A 105 14.11 24.30 -3.04
C ALA A 105 15.55 23.79 -3.09
N GLY A 106 15.98 23.15 -2.02
CA GLY A 106 17.26 22.47 -1.90
C GLY A 106 17.16 21.19 -1.07
N PRO A 107 18.26 20.41 -1.01
CA PRO A 107 18.28 19.08 -0.38
C PRO A 107 18.01 19.09 1.13
N ALA A 108 18.19 20.23 1.80
CA ALA A 108 18.00 20.37 3.24
C ALA A 108 16.69 21.07 3.62
N ASP A 109 15.87 21.44 2.62
CA ASP A 109 14.58 22.09 2.87
C ASP A 109 13.53 21.07 3.32
N LEU A 110 12.76 21.46 4.34
CA LEU A 110 11.67 20.65 4.85
C LEU A 110 10.39 20.99 4.11
N HIS A 111 9.58 19.96 3.85
CA HIS A 111 8.30 20.09 3.17
C HIS A 111 7.19 19.44 4.00
N ASP A 112 5.99 20.00 3.93
CA ASP A 112 4.79 19.40 4.50
C ASP A 112 4.46 18.09 3.76
N MET A 113 4.68 16.97 4.43
CA MET A 113 4.57 15.62 3.88
C MET A 113 3.12 15.15 3.70
N ARG A 114 2.16 15.77 4.39
CA ARG A 114 0.74 15.36 4.37
C ARG A 114 0.60 13.84 4.47
N SER A 115 -0.04 13.21 3.49
CA SER A 115 -0.36 11.78 3.53
C SER A 115 0.85 10.87 3.28
N VAL A 116 2.03 11.38 2.92
CA VAL A 116 3.26 10.59 2.90
C VAL A 116 3.57 10.03 4.30
N THR A 117 3.19 10.75 5.35
CA THR A 117 3.32 10.31 6.75
C THR A 117 2.63 8.96 7.01
N LYS A 118 1.56 8.60 6.27
CA LYS A 118 0.87 7.32 6.44
C LYS A 118 1.77 6.13 6.08
N SER A 119 2.66 6.30 5.10
CA SER A 119 3.66 5.28 4.75
C SER A 119 4.69 5.09 5.87
N VAL A 120 5.05 6.17 6.56
CA VAL A 120 5.93 6.11 7.74
C VAL A 120 5.25 5.36 8.88
N VAL A 121 3.98 5.68 9.18
CA VAL A 121 3.21 4.96 10.21
C VAL A 121 3.06 3.50 9.84
N SER A 122 2.81 3.16 8.57
CA SER A 122 2.72 1.76 8.10
C SER A 122 4.03 1.00 8.30
N ALA A 123 5.17 1.58 7.93
CA ALA A 123 6.48 0.99 8.18
C ALA A 123 6.74 0.81 9.68
N LEU A 124 6.38 1.80 10.49
CA LEU A 124 6.50 1.74 11.95
C LEU A 124 5.63 0.62 12.54
N THR A 125 4.40 0.42 12.06
CA THR A 125 3.54 -0.70 12.48
C THR A 125 4.23 -2.03 12.26
N GLY A 126 4.86 -2.24 11.09
CA GLY A 126 5.64 -3.45 10.83
C GLY A 126 6.77 -3.67 11.85
N ILE A 127 7.53 -2.61 12.18
CA ILE A 127 8.61 -2.67 13.17
C ILE A 127 8.08 -2.96 14.58
N VAL A 128 6.96 -2.35 14.96
CA VAL A 128 6.33 -2.54 16.28
C VAL A 128 5.81 -3.98 16.44
N ILE A 129 5.27 -4.57 15.37
CA ILE A 129 4.88 -5.99 15.33
C ILE A 129 6.11 -6.89 15.43
N ASP A 130 7.15 -6.64 14.63
CA ASP A 130 8.38 -7.45 14.63
C ASP A 130 9.07 -7.45 16.01
N ARG A 131 8.99 -6.34 16.74
CA ARG A 131 9.49 -6.22 18.12
C ARG A 131 8.55 -6.79 19.18
N GLY A 132 7.37 -7.27 18.80
CA GLY A 132 6.42 -7.96 19.68
C GLY A 132 5.57 -7.05 20.57
N TYR A 133 5.53 -5.74 20.32
CA TYR A 133 4.64 -4.80 21.04
C TYR A 133 3.17 -4.97 20.60
N VAL A 134 2.95 -5.32 19.33
CA VAL A 134 1.65 -5.70 18.77
C VAL A 134 1.78 -7.14 18.27
N GLY A 135 0.83 -8.00 18.61
CA GLY A 135 0.95 -9.44 18.32
C GLY A 135 0.90 -9.78 16.83
N HIS A 136 -0.03 -9.17 16.08
CA HIS A 136 -0.18 -9.37 14.64
C HIS A 136 -1.00 -8.21 14.03
N VAL A 137 -1.07 -8.14 12.69
CA VAL A 137 -1.97 -7.19 12.02
C VAL A 137 -3.45 -7.48 12.33
N ASP A 138 -3.80 -8.71 12.69
CA ASP A 138 -5.16 -9.09 13.09
C ASP A 138 -5.49 -8.74 14.54
N SER A 139 -4.55 -8.14 15.28
CA SER A 139 -4.81 -7.74 16.67
C SER A 139 -5.96 -6.71 16.72
N PRO A 140 -7.02 -6.96 17.51
CA PRO A 140 -8.10 -6.01 17.69
C PRO A 140 -7.60 -4.78 18.44
N ILE A 141 -8.12 -3.60 18.09
CA ILE A 141 -7.64 -2.33 18.66
C ILE A 141 -8.18 -2.07 20.07
N GLY A 142 -9.27 -2.72 20.47
CA GLY A 142 -9.97 -2.44 21.73
C GLY A 142 -9.06 -2.44 22.96
N GLY A 143 -8.25 -3.48 23.13
CA GLY A 143 -7.36 -3.60 24.29
C GLY A 143 -6.26 -2.53 24.37
N PHE A 144 -5.94 -1.85 23.26
CA PHE A 144 -5.02 -0.71 23.26
C PHE A 144 -5.71 0.59 23.65
N LEU A 145 -7.04 0.64 23.61
CA LEU A 145 -7.84 1.85 23.84
C LEU A 145 -8.52 1.88 25.22
N ASP A 146 -8.41 0.81 26.01
CA ASP A 146 -9.05 0.68 27.35
C ASP A 146 -8.72 1.85 28.30
N SER A 147 -7.53 2.45 28.18
CA SER A 147 -7.10 3.61 28.99
C SER A 147 -7.65 4.95 28.51
N LEU A 148 -8.17 4.99 27.28
CA LEU A 148 -8.60 6.20 26.57
C LEU A 148 -10.11 6.28 26.38
N VAL A 149 -10.78 5.12 26.27
CA VAL A 149 -12.22 5.02 25.97
C VAL A 149 -12.85 3.98 26.89
N SER A 150 -13.74 4.41 27.78
CA SER A 150 -14.37 3.52 28.78
C SER A 150 -15.47 2.61 28.21
N ASP A 151 -16.18 3.05 27.18
CA ASP A 151 -17.42 2.43 26.70
C ASP A 151 -17.37 2.16 25.19
N LEU A 152 -16.25 1.63 24.70
CA LEU A 152 -16.10 1.31 23.28
C LEU A 152 -17.03 0.14 22.89
N GLU A 153 -17.87 0.36 21.87
CA GLU A 153 -18.76 -0.67 21.34
C GLU A 153 -17.97 -1.92 20.91
N PRO A 154 -18.43 -3.15 21.21
CA PRO A 154 -17.69 -4.38 20.91
C PRO A 154 -17.29 -4.54 19.44
N GLU A 155 -18.15 -4.06 18.52
CA GLU A 155 -17.91 -4.10 17.07
C GLU A 155 -16.75 -3.17 16.66
N LYS A 156 -16.66 -1.99 17.28
CA LYS A 156 -15.54 -1.04 17.07
C LYS A 156 -14.26 -1.51 17.76
N ALA A 157 -14.38 -2.12 18.93
CA ALA A 157 -13.25 -2.74 19.63
C ALA A 157 -12.63 -3.90 18.83
N ALA A 158 -13.43 -4.59 18.01
CA ALA A 158 -13.00 -5.69 17.15
C ALA A 158 -12.33 -5.26 15.84
N ILE A 159 -12.35 -3.96 15.48
CA ILE A 159 -11.57 -3.43 14.35
C ILE A 159 -10.10 -3.80 14.57
N THR A 160 -9.42 -4.30 13.54
CA THR A 160 -8.03 -4.74 13.66
C THR A 160 -7.03 -3.68 13.22
N VAL A 161 -5.76 -3.88 13.59
CA VAL A 161 -4.63 -3.09 13.06
C VAL A 161 -4.58 -3.12 11.53
N GLU A 162 -4.86 -4.27 10.91
CA GLU A 162 -4.95 -4.42 9.46
C GLU A 162 -6.04 -3.51 8.89
N ASN A 163 -7.23 -3.48 9.50
CA ASN A 163 -8.33 -2.66 9.01
C ASN A 163 -7.97 -1.16 9.01
N LEU A 164 -7.20 -0.70 10.00
CA LEU A 164 -6.70 0.68 10.01
C LEU A 164 -5.61 0.91 8.95
N LEU A 165 -4.65 -0.03 8.82
CA LEU A 165 -3.58 0.02 7.81
C LEU A 165 -4.12 0.07 6.38
N THR A 166 -5.16 -0.73 6.09
CA THR A 166 -5.75 -0.85 4.76
C THR A 166 -6.93 0.10 4.55
N MET A 167 -7.26 0.95 5.53
CA MET A 167 -8.39 1.87 5.50
C MET A 167 -9.73 1.19 5.19
N THR A 168 -9.98 0.07 5.86
CA THR A 168 -11.19 -0.76 5.75
C THR A 168 -11.90 -0.91 7.09
N SER A 169 -11.78 0.07 8.00
CA SER A 169 -12.37 0.02 9.35
C SER A 169 -13.89 -0.11 9.37
N GLY A 170 -14.58 0.23 8.28
CA GLY A 170 -16.04 0.21 8.20
C GLY A 170 -16.74 1.43 8.82
N LEU A 171 -15.98 2.31 9.50
CA LEU A 171 -16.50 3.58 10.04
C LEU A 171 -16.90 4.52 8.90
N GLU A 172 -18.05 5.19 9.07
CA GLU A 172 -18.49 6.24 8.17
C GLU A 172 -17.46 7.37 8.13
N TRP A 173 -17.05 7.75 6.92
CA TRP A 173 -16.07 8.79 6.73
C TRP A 173 -16.13 9.39 5.32
N ASP A 174 -16.08 10.72 5.23
CA ASP A 174 -15.90 11.46 3.99
C ASP A 174 -14.81 12.55 4.13
N GLU A 175 -13.67 12.29 3.50
CA GLU A 175 -12.60 13.28 3.29
C GLU A 175 -12.35 13.59 1.81
N SER A 176 -13.31 13.26 0.94
CA SER A 176 -13.27 13.61 -0.47
C SER A 176 -13.71 15.06 -0.72
N GLY A 177 -13.27 15.67 -1.82
CA GLY A 177 -13.96 16.82 -2.40
C GLY A 177 -13.95 18.18 -1.67
N GLY A 178 -13.22 18.36 -0.57
CA GLY A 178 -13.03 19.70 0.04
C GLY A 178 -13.26 19.81 1.55
N PHE A 179 -13.09 18.70 2.28
CA PHE A 179 -12.99 18.60 3.74
C PHE A 179 -14.34 18.66 4.49
N GLY A 180 -15.09 17.56 4.45
CA GLY A 180 -16.17 17.24 5.39
C GLY A 180 -15.61 16.77 6.73
N ASP A 181 -15.69 15.47 7.01
CA ASP A 181 -15.30 14.88 8.30
C ASP A 181 -13.86 15.21 8.69
N TYR A 182 -12.92 15.21 7.72
CA TYR A 182 -11.53 15.58 7.99
C TYR A 182 -11.38 16.97 8.63
N SER A 183 -12.14 17.95 8.15
CA SER A 183 -12.11 19.33 8.62
C SER A 183 -12.65 19.45 10.04
N GLU A 184 -13.75 18.77 10.31
CA GLU A 184 -14.39 18.76 11.63
C GLU A 184 -13.52 18.02 12.63
N TRP A 185 -13.00 16.86 12.24
CA TRP A 185 -12.06 16.07 13.02
C TRP A 185 -10.83 16.87 13.43
N ILE A 186 -10.13 17.52 12.48
CA ILE A 186 -8.95 18.34 12.80
C ILE A 186 -9.27 19.48 13.79
N ARG A 187 -10.51 20.00 13.78
CA ARG A 187 -10.97 21.06 14.70
C ARG A 187 -11.55 20.51 16.00
N SER A 188 -11.78 19.21 16.11
CA SER A 188 -12.28 18.57 17.32
C SER A 188 -11.23 18.67 18.43
N ASP A 189 -11.70 18.86 19.66
CA ASP A 189 -10.86 18.79 20.86
C ASP A 189 -10.50 17.33 21.21
N ASP A 190 -11.30 16.38 20.74
CA ASP A 190 -11.08 14.94 20.88
C ASP A 190 -11.09 14.26 19.51
N HIS A 191 -9.90 13.93 19.01
CA HIS A 191 -9.70 13.29 17.72
C HIS A 191 -10.06 11.80 17.71
N ILE A 192 -9.92 11.14 18.85
CA ILE A 192 -10.21 9.70 19.00
C ILE A 192 -11.72 9.53 19.11
N GLY A 193 -12.35 10.26 20.03
CA GLY A 193 -13.80 10.25 20.21
C GLY A 193 -14.54 10.64 18.93
N TYR A 194 -14.12 11.71 18.23
CA TYR A 194 -14.78 12.13 16.99
C TYR A 194 -14.86 11.00 15.94
N LEU A 195 -13.78 10.24 15.77
CA LEU A 195 -13.79 9.10 14.84
C LEU A 195 -14.61 7.94 15.39
N LEU A 196 -14.44 7.59 16.66
CA LEU A 196 -15.11 6.45 17.27
C LEU A 196 -16.62 6.67 17.46
N ASP A 197 -17.09 7.93 17.46
CA ASP A 197 -18.51 8.28 17.45
C ASP A 197 -19.16 8.08 16.08
N LYS A 198 -18.37 7.96 14.99
CA LYS A 198 -18.93 7.68 13.66
C LYS A 198 -19.62 6.31 13.65
N PRO A 199 -20.75 6.18 12.94
CA PRO A 199 -21.43 4.90 12.82
C PRO A 199 -20.59 3.89 12.03
N LEU A 200 -20.72 2.61 12.39
CA LEU A 200 -20.20 1.51 11.58
C LEU A 200 -21.17 1.25 10.43
N VAL A 201 -20.76 1.55 9.19
CA VAL A 201 -21.61 1.46 7.99
C VAL A 201 -21.23 0.30 7.07
N ALA A 202 -20.17 -0.43 7.41
CA ALA A 202 -19.75 -1.66 6.76
C ALA A 202 -19.01 -2.55 7.76
N GLU A 203 -19.00 -3.86 7.51
CA GLU A 203 -18.18 -4.79 8.27
C GLU A 203 -16.68 -4.44 8.09
N PRO A 204 -15.88 -4.41 9.18
CA PRO A 204 -14.44 -4.18 9.07
C PRO A 204 -13.77 -5.16 8.11
N GLY A 205 -12.83 -4.65 7.30
CA GLY A 205 -12.15 -5.41 6.26
C GLY A 205 -12.88 -5.49 4.91
N THR A 206 -14.15 -5.10 4.82
CA THR A 206 -14.96 -5.35 3.61
C THR A 206 -15.05 -4.21 2.61
N ARG A 207 -14.85 -2.95 3.06
CA ARG A 207 -14.98 -1.76 2.23
C ARG A 207 -13.86 -0.78 2.48
N PHE A 208 -13.16 -0.37 1.42
CA PHE A 208 -12.17 0.70 1.48
C PHE A 208 -12.85 2.07 1.55
N THR A 209 -12.42 2.87 2.53
CA THR A 209 -12.77 4.28 2.67
C THR A 209 -11.51 5.03 3.08
N TYR A 210 -10.95 5.86 2.19
CA TYR A 210 -9.75 6.63 2.50
C TYR A 210 -10.01 7.53 3.72
N ASN A 211 -9.32 7.27 4.82
CA ASN A 211 -9.64 7.84 6.14
C ASN A 211 -8.35 8.20 6.91
N SER A 212 -8.07 9.49 7.02
CA SER A 212 -6.90 9.99 7.73
C SER A 212 -7.01 9.86 9.25
N ALA A 213 -8.21 9.95 9.80
CA ALA A 213 -8.43 9.74 11.24
C ALA A 213 -8.21 8.28 11.65
N ALA A 214 -8.54 7.31 10.79
CA ALA A 214 -8.27 5.90 11.04
C ALA A 214 -6.77 5.61 11.13
N VAL A 215 -5.95 6.25 10.29
CA VAL A 215 -4.48 6.13 10.38
C VAL A 215 -3.92 6.89 11.59
N HIS A 216 -4.57 7.99 12.01
CA HIS A 216 -4.22 8.65 13.28
C HIS A 216 -4.51 7.73 14.47
N LEU A 217 -5.67 7.07 14.49
CA LEU A 217 -6.01 6.08 15.53
C LEU A 217 -5.02 4.91 15.54
N LEU A 218 -4.53 4.47 14.37
CA LEU A 218 -3.43 3.50 14.32
C LEU A 218 -2.18 4.03 15.02
N GLY A 219 -1.84 5.30 14.81
CA GLY A 219 -0.77 5.97 15.56
C GLY A 219 -0.96 5.88 17.07
N VAL A 220 -2.17 6.16 17.57
CA VAL A 220 -2.52 6.03 18.99
C VAL A 220 -2.38 4.59 19.48
N VAL A 221 -2.81 3.60 18.70
CA VAL A 221 -2.61 2.18 19.03
C VAL A 221 -1.12 1.85 19.19
N LEU A 222 -0.25 2.36 18.30
CA LEU A 222 1.20 2.17 18.42
C LEU A 222 1.76 2.87 19.67
N GLU A 223 1.27 4.05 20.03
CA GLU A 223 1.68 4.74 21.26
C GLU A 223 1.31 3.93 22.50
N GLN A 224 0.08 3.41 22.56
CA GLN A 224 -0.38 2.58 23.68
C GLN A 224 0.36 1.25 23.77
N ALA A 225 0.65 0.61 22.63
CA ALA A 225 1.39 -0.65 22.58
C ALA A 225 2.86 -0.49 23.01
N THR A 226 3.50 0.62 22.64
CA THR A 226 4.94 0.84 22.91
C THR A 226 5.20 1.59 24.21
N GLY A 227 4.23 2.36 24.71
CA GLY A 227 4.40 3.32 25.80
C GLY A 227 5.21 4.56 25.39
N MET A 228 5.51 4.73 24.10
CA MET A 228 6.25 5.86 23.56
C MET A 228 5.31 6.79 22.80
N ARG A 229 5.65 8.08 22.71
CA ARG A 229 4.94 8.94 21.76
C ARG A 229 5.32 8.55 20.33
N LEU A 230 4.39 8.71 19.39
CA LEU A 230 4.56 8.27 18.01
C LEU A 230 5.77 8.92 17.32
N PRO A 231 6.06 10.23 17.50
CA PRO A 231 7.27 10.82 16.95
C PRO A 231 8.55 10.27 17.58
N GLU A 232 8.53 9.91 18.87
CA GLU A 232 9.69 9.33 19.57
C GLU A 232 9.93 7.90 19.09
N ALA A 233 8.87 7.10 18.94
CA ALA A 233 8.93 5.77 18.34
C ALA A 233 9.42 5.83 16.88
N ALA A 234 8.95 6.79 16.08
CA ALA A 234 9.44 6.97 14.70
C ALA A 234 10.93 7.35 14.68
N ASP A 235 11.36 8.26 15.56
CA ASP A 235 12.76 8.68 15.66
C ASP A 235 13.67 7.52 16.10
N GLU A 236 13.29 6.77 17.15
CA GLU A 236 14.08 5.67 17.72
C GLU A 236 14.08 4.41 16.84
N LEU A 237 12.90 3.98 16.40
CA LEU A 237 12.71 2.66 15.79
C LEU A 237 12.96 2.66 14.28
N LEU A 238 12.83 3.81 13.61
CA LEU A 238 12.90 3.92 12.15
C LEU A 238 13.94 4.94 11.68
N PHE A 239 13.79 6.23 12.03
CA PHE A 239 14.59 7.30 11.42
C PHE A 239 16.07 7.29 11.82
N SER A 240 16.38 7.03 13.10
CA SER A 240 17.78 7.01 13.58
C SER A 240 18.61 5.94 12.87
N GLY A 241 18.02 4.76 12.63
CA GLY A 241 18.69 3.69 11.87
C GLY A 241 18.94 4.01 10.40
N MET A 242 18.24 5.02 9.86
CA MET A 242 18.43 5.53 8.48
C MET A 242 19.21 6.85 8.45
N GLY A 243 19.79 7.29 9.57
CA GLY A 243 20.53 8.57 9.61
C GLY A 243 19.66 9.81 9.38
N ILE A 244 18.33 9.72 9.50
CA ILE A 244 17.43 10.86 9.32
C ILE A 244 17.40 11.66 10.63
N ALA A 245 18.09 12.80 10.64
CA ALA A 245 18.23 13.67 11.81
C ALA A 245 17.18 14.79 11.91
N ARG A 246 16.42 15.04 10.84
CA ARG A 246 15.41 16.11 10.76
C ARG A 246 14.18 15.61 10.00
N SER A 247 13.06 15.51 10.71
CA SER A 247 11.78 14.99 10.20
C SER A 247 10.57 15.82 10.67
N ARG A 248 10.82 16.94 11.36
CA ARG A 248 9.83 17.80 12.01
C ARG A 248 9.85 19.21 11.45
#